data_AF-A0A800KUY2-F1
#
_entry.id   AF-A0A800KUY2-F1
#
_cell.length_a   1.000
_cell.length_b   1.000
_cell.length_c   1.000
_cell.angle_alpha   90.00
_cell.angle_beta   90.00
_cell.angle_gamma   90.00
#
_symmetry.space_group_name_H-M   'P 1'
#
loop_
_entity.id
_entity.type
_entity.pdbx_description
1 polymer ?
#
loop_
_entity_poly.entity_id
_entity_poly.type
_entity_poly.pdbx_seq_one_letter_code
_entity_poly.pdbx_strand_id
1 'polypeptide(L)'
;MKIRNMIASALLLLGLLGMNSHAAEQLYEIELVLFAQEMPSTEVFDQTESLIKWPREVFEQASFPQLDSERITLHESVAKLADELEYQIVMHVAWIQAVVANRLGDAVQISNSEGTVNGFFRLQRGNLIHMVVDIEYAPEPYAGGVFYRLNEKRRFKLNETHYLDHPKFGILARVSPVKPEQ
;
A
#
# COMPACT_ATOMS: atom_id res chain seq x y z
N MET A 1 31.37 64.37 -40.94
CA MET A 1 30.56 64.83 -39.78
C MET A 1 29.10 64.67 -40.18
N LYS A 2 28.24 63.79 -39.66
CA LYS A 2 28.10 63.10 -38.36
C LYS A 2 27.78 61.60 -38.59
N ILE A 3 28.36 60.74 -37.74
CA ILE A 3 28.05 59.31 -37.59
C ILE A 3 26.82 59.19 -36.68
N ARG A 4 25.91 58.25 -36.98
CA ARG A 4 24.88 57.82 -36.02
C ARG A 4 24.71 56.30 -36.10
N ASN A 5 25.19 55.62 -35.06
CA ASN A 5 24.90 54.22 -34.75
C ASN A 5 23.41 54.03 -34.47
N MET A 6 22.83 52.90 -34.88
CA MET A 6 21.69 52.31 -34.17
C MET A 6 21.60 50.80 -34.42
N ILE A 7 22.27 50.07 -33.53
CA ILE A 7 21.76 48.95 -32.71
C ILE A 7 21.00 47.84 -33.46
N ALA A 8 21.67 46.68 -33.53
CA ALA A 8 21.10 45.36 -33.75
C ALA A 8 20.12 44.96 -32.63
N SER A 9 19.04 44.27 -32.97
CA SER A 9 18.29 43.45 -32.01
C SER A 9 17.64 42.28 -32.74
N ALA A 10 18.31 41.13 -32.66
CA ALA A 10 17.75 39.84 -32.99
C ALA A 10 16.75 39.46 -31.88
N LEU A 11 15.46 39.32 -32.23
CA LEU A 11 14.50 38.68 -31.33
C LEU A 11 14.70 37.16 -31.44
N LEU A 12 15.37 36.61 -30.43
CA LEU A 12 15.44 35.17 -30.17
C LEU A 12 14.04 34.70 -29.75
N LEU A 13 13.32 33.98 -30.62
CA LEU A 13 12.12 33.24 -30.23
C LEU A 13 12.54 32.14 -29.24
N LEU A 14 12.33 32.40 -27.95
CA LEU A 14 12.56 31.44 -26.89
C LEU A 14 11.48 30.36 -26.97
N GLY A 15 11.80 29.25 -27.64
CA GLY A 15 10.98 28.05 -27.64
C GLY A 15 10.89 27.50 -26.23
N LEU A 16 9.79 27.80 -25.54
CA LEU A 16 9.33 27.05 -24.38
C LEU A 16 8.94 25.65 -24.86
N LEU A 17 9.95 24.78 -25.00
CA LEU A 17 9.77 23.35 -24.97
C LEU A 17 9.22 23.02 -23.58
N GLY A 18 7.89 22.98 -23.48
CA GLY A 18 7.22 22.33 -22.37
C GLY A 18 7.71 20.90 -22.31
N MET A 19 8.66 20.62 -21.43
CA MET A 19 9.00 19.25 -21.09
C MET A 19 7.74 18.69 -20.47
N ASN A 20 7.00 17.89 -21.23
CA ASN A 20 5.98 17.01 -20.66
C ASN A 20 6.72 16.15 -19.63
N SER A 21 6.64 16.55 -18.36
CA SER A 21 6.97 15.66 -17.26
C SER A 21 5.89 14.59 -17.29
N HIS A 22 6.08 13.56 -18.11
CA HIS A 22 5.39 12.31 -17.90
C HIS A 22 5.78 11.88 -16.49
N ALA A 23 4.82 11.96 -15.56
CA ALA A 23 5.02 11.46 -14.22
C ALA A 23 5.42 9.99 -14.37
N ALA A 24 6.70 9.69 -14.11
CA ALA A 24 7.26 8.37 -14.38
C ALA A 24 6.42 7.34 -13.61
N GLU A 25 5.89 6.34 -14.30
CA GLU A 25 5.23 5.20 -13.68
C GLU A 25 6.30 4.27 -13.11
N GLN A 26 6.05 3.68 -11.93
CA GLN A 26 6.97 2.74 -11.29
C GLN A 26 6.19 1.54 -10.79
N LEU A 27 6.67 0.35 -11.09
CA LEU A 27 6.13 -0.90 -10.55
C LEU A 27 6.67 -1.15 -9.14
N TYR A 28 5.76 -1.56 -8.25
CA TYR A 28 6.06 -1.96 -6.88
C TYR A 28 5.58 -3.38 -6.64
N GLU A 29 6.42 -4.20 -6.03
CA GLU A 29 6.03 -5.42 -5.34
C GLU A 29 5.44 -5.00 -4.00
N ILE A 30 4.23 -5.45 -3.71
CA ILE A 30 3.54 -5.21 -2.46
C ILE A 30 3.24 -6.58 -1.85
N GLU A 31 3.63 -6.76 -0.60
CA GLU A 31 3.47 -8.00 0.15
C GLU A 31 2.86 -7.67 1.52
N LEU A 32 1.78 -8.37 1.87
CA LEU A 32 1.08 -8.22 3.14
C LEU A 32 0.88 -9.59 3.80
N VAL A 33 1.15 -9.65 5.10
CA VAL A 33 0.79 -10.78 5.97
C VAL A 33 -0.13 -10.24 7.04
N LEU A 34 -1.37 -10.70 7.08
CA LEU A 34 -2.27 -10.49 8.20
C LEU A 34 -2.16 -11.67 9.15
N PHE A 35 -2.12 -11.37 10.44
CA PHE A 35 -2.10 -12.40 11.48
C PHE A 35 -2.96 -11.97 12.66
N ALA A 36 -3.67 -12.91 13.26
CA ALA A 36 -4.36 -12.73 14.53
C ALA A 36 -3.35 -12.83 15.67
N GLN A 37 -3.63 -12.14 16.77
CA GLN A 37 -2.83 -12.24 17.99
C GLN A 37 -3.72 -12.35 19.22
N GLU A 38 -3.43 -13.32 20.07
CA GLU A 38 -4.18 -13.60 21.30
C GLU A 38 -3.42 -13.03 22.51
N MET A 39 -3.43 -11.71 22.61
CA MET A 39 -2.79 -10.99 23.71
C MET A 39 -3.85 -10.49 24.72
N PRO A 40 -3.55 -10.55 26.03
CA PRO A 40 -4.37 -9.87 27.03
C PRO A 40 -4.47 -8.38 26.70
N SER A 41 -5.69 -7.88 26.52
CA SER A 41 -5.97 -6.46 26.31
C SER A 41 -7.02 -6.00 27.30
N THR A 42 -6.88 -4.77 27.79
CA THR A 42 -7.87 -4.08 28.61
C THR A 42 -8.83 -3.23 27.78
N GLU A 43 -8.63 -3.19 26.47
CA GLU A 43 -9.50 -2.47 25.53
C GLU A 43 -10.82 -3.21 25.33
N VAL A 44 -11.89 -2.43 25.21
CA VAL A 44 -13.23 -2.93 24.94
C VAL A 44 -13.52 -2.70 23.47
N PHE A 45 -13.84 -3.78 22.75
CA PHE A 45 -14.20 -3.74 21.34
C PHE A 45 -15.69 -4.05 21.19
N ASP A 46 -16.45 -3.08 20.69
CA ASP A 46 -17.91 -3.14 20.55
C ASP A 46 -18.41 -2.78 19.14
N GLN A 47 -17.50 -2.68 18.17
CA GLN A 47 -17.84 -2.44 16.77
C GLN A 47 -18.53 -3.68 16.18
N THR A 48 -19.83 -3.60 15.94
CA THR A 48 -20.64 -4.70 15.36
C THR A 48 -21.06 -4.47 13.90
N GLU A 49 -20.60 -3.37 13.31
CA GLU A 49 -20.86 -3.00 11.92
C GLU A 49 -19.55 -2.59 11.24
N SER A 50 -19.46 -2.78 9.92
CA SER A 50 -18.28 -2.31 9.18
C SER A 50 -18.23 -0.79 9.13
N LEU A 51 -17.08 -0.22 9.46
CA LEU A 51 -16.83 1.22 9.43
C LEU A 51 -15.83 1.61 8.33
N ILE A 52 -15.44 0.68 7.46
CA ILE A 52 -14.50 0.90 6.35
C ILE A 52 -15.01 2.01 5.45
N LYS A 53 -14.13 3.00 5.20
CA LYS A 53 -14.43 4.10 4.28
C LYS A 53 -13.91 3.76 2.89
N TRP A 54 -14.72 3.03 2.14
CA TRP A 54 -14.34 2.54 0.82
C TRP A 54 -13.98 3.68 -0.16
N PRO A 55 -12.85 3.55 -0.87
CA PRO A 55 -12.55 4.38 -2.02
C PRO A 55 -13.61 4.24 -3.11
N ARG A 56 -13.71 5.26 -3.98
CA ARG A 56 -14.63 5.24 -5.11
C ARG A 56 -14.43 4.03 -6.04
N GLU A 57 -13.18 3.66 -6.23
CA GLU A 57 -12.76 2.52 -7.06
C GLU A 57 -11.82 1.65 -6.24
N VAL A 58 -12.14 0.36 -6.23
CA VAL A 58 -11.42 -0.71 -5.53
C VAL A 58 -11.39 -1.89 -6.47
N PHE A 59 -10.22 -2.51 -6.60
CA PHE A 59 -9.97 -3.61 -7.52
C PHE A 59 -9.62 -4.85 -6.73
N GLU A 60 -10.10 -6.01 -7.17
CA GLU A 60 -9.69 -7.28 -6.58
C GLU A 60 -8.18 -7.49 -6.76
N GLN A 61 -7.52 -8.06 -5.75
CA GLN A 61 -6.08 -8.35 -5.82
C GLN A 61 -5.72 -9.22 -7.03
N ALA A 62 -6.60 -10.13 -7.44
CA ALA A 62 -6.44 -10.98 -8.62
C ALA A 62 -6.42 -10.20 -9.96
N SER A 63 -6.82 -8.92 -9.97
CA SER A 63 -6.73 -8.05 -11.16
C SER A 63 -5.31 -7.54 -11.42
N PHE A 64 -4.37 -7.77 -10.49
CA PHE A 64 -2.98 -7.34 -10.61
C PHE A 64 -2.05 -8.53 -10.89
N PRO A 65 -0.90 -8.32 -11.55
CA PRO A 65 0.10 -9.37 -11.71
C PRO A 65 0.54 -9.93 -10.35
N GLN A 66 0.49 -11.24 -10.21
CA GLN A 66 0.92 -11.93 -9.00
C GLN A 66 2.44 -11.87 -8.87
N LEU A 67 2.93 -11.75 -7.64
CA LEU A 67 4.36 -11.86 -7.35
C LEU A 67 4.78 -13.33 -7.35
N ASP A 68 5.88 -13.66 -8.02
CA ASP A 68 6.46 -15.00 -7.97
C ASP A 68 6.80 -15.37 -6.52
N SER A 69 6.53 -16.62 -6.14
CA SER A 69 6.94 -17.22 -4.87
C SER A 69 8.41 -16.98 -4.50
N GLU A 70 9.34 -16.97 -5.46
CA GLU A 70 10.76 -16.71 -5.21
C GLU A 70 11.06 -15.25 -4.80
N ARG A 71 10.15 -14.33 -5.12
CA ARG A 71 10.25 -12.90 -4.81
C ARG A 71 9.49 -12.52 -3.54
N ILE A 72 8.77 -13.46 -2.92
CA ILE A 72 8.08 -13.27 -1.64
C ILE A 72 9.13 -13.24 -0.51
N THR A 73 9.15 -12.15 0.25
CA THR A 73 10.24 -11.83 1.19
C THR A 73 9.86 -12.01 2.65
N LEU A 74 8.58 -12.08 3.01
CA LEU A 74 8.13 -12.21 4.39
C LEU A 74 8.09 -13.66 4.88
N HIS A 75 8.50 -14.66 4.08
CA HIS A 75 8.47 -16.07 4.46
C HIS A 75 9.19 -16.36 5.79
N GLU A 76 10.35 -15.73 6.05
CA GLU A 76 11.05 -15.88 7.34
C GLU A 76 10.29 -15.26 8.51
N SER A 77 9.59 -14.14 8.27
CA SER A 77 8.78 -13.48 9.30
C SER A 77 7.52 -14.28 9.60
N VAL A 78 6.92 -14.86 8.56
CA VAL A 78 5.79 -15.80 8.67
C VAL A 78 6.20 -17.03 9.48
N ALA A 79 7.36 -17.64 9.18
CA ALA A 79 7.84 -18.79 9.93
C ALA A 79 8.02 -18.48 11.42
N LYS A 80 8.65 -17.34 11.75
CA LYS A 80 8.79 -16.90 13.15
C LYS A 80 7.45 -16.67 13.85
N LEU A 81 6.50 -16.03 13.17
CA LEU A 81 5.16 -15.83 13.75
C LEU A 81 4.42 -17.16 13.95
N ALA A 82 4.56 -18.10 13.02
CA ALA A 82 3.90 -19.40 13.10
C ALA A 82 4.49 -20.32 14.19
N ASP A 83 5.71 -20.07 14.64
CA ASP A 83 6.36 -20.82 15.72
C ASP A 83 5.86 -20.39 17.12
N GLU A 84 5.27 -19.20 17.25
CA GLU A 84 4.78 -18.63 18.51
C GLU A 84 3.28 -18.94 18.72
N LEU A 85 2.90 -19.35 19.93
CA LEU A 85 1.52 -19.78 20.22
C LEU A 85 0.51 -18.65 20.23
N GLU A 86 0.95 -17.41 20.48
CA GLU A 86 0.06 -16.25 20.54
C GLU A 86 -0.32 -15.69 19.17
N TYR A 87 0.28 -16.16 18.07
CA TYR A 87 0.04 -15.63 16.73
C TYR A 87 -0.56 -16.70 15.79
N GLN A 88 -1.45 -16.27 14.90
CA GLN A 88 -2.00 -17.12 13.85
C GLN A 88 -2.02 -16.39 12.52
N ILE A 89 -1.43 -16.97 11.48
CA ILE A 89 -1.47 -16.37 10.13
C ILE A 89 -2.89 -16.47 9.58
N VAL A 90 -3.47 -15.32 9.22
CA VAL A 90 -4.83 -15.21 8.66
C VAL A 90 -4.77 -15.16 7.14
N MET A 91 -3.80 -14.44 6.58
CA MET A 91 -3.64 -14.27 5.13
C MET A 91 -2.21 -13.85 4.79
N HIS A 92 -1.69 -14.32 3.65
CA HIS A 92 -0.46 -13.82 3.03
C HIS A 92 -0.72 -13.57 1.55
N VAL A 93 -0.64 -12.31 1.12
CA VAL A 93 -0.90 -11.90 -0.25
C VAL A 93 0.25 -11.06 -0.80
N ALA A 94 0.51 -11.20 -2.09
CA ALA A 94 1.53 -10.42 -2.78
C ALA A 94 1.12 -10.14 -4.22
N TRP A 95 1.37 -8.92 -4.70
CA TRP A 95 1.07 -8.51 -6.07
C TRP A 95 2.02 -7.41 -6.53
N ILE A 96 1.99 -7.14 -7.84
CA ILE A 96 2.74 -6.05 -8.46
C ILE A 96 1.74 -4.98 -8.92
N GLN A 97 2.02 -3.72 -8.59
CA GLN A 97 1.19 -2.61 -9.00
C GLN A 97 2.02 -1.45 -9.51
N ALA A 98 1.56 -0.85 -10.61
CA ALA A 98 2.14 0.37 -11.14
C ALA A 98 1.58 1.59 -10.42
N VAL A 99 2.45 2.50 -9.98
CA VAL A 99 2.06 3.73 -9.30
C VAL A 99 2.78 4.93 -9.91
N VAL A 100 2.00 5.81 -10.50
CA VAL A 100 2.46 7.06 -11.11
C VAL A 100 2.96 8.04 -10.04
N ALA A 101 4.04 8.77 -10.35
CA ALA A 101 4.57 9.78 -9.44
C ALA A 101 3.54 10.88 -9.12
N ASN A 102 3.56 11.35 -7.86
CA ASN A 102 2.63 12.34 -7.30
C ASN A 102 1.15 11.94 -7.40
N ARG A 103 0.87 10.63 -7.39
CA ARG A 103 -0.49 10.08 -7.41
C ARG A 103 -0.72 9.07 -6.29
N LEU A 104 -2.00 8.88 -6.02
CA LEU A 104 -2.51 7.76 -5.26
C LEU A 104 -2.71 6.60 -6.24
N GLY A 105 -2.15 5.43 -5.93
CA GLY A 105 -2.38 4.21 -6.71
C GLY A 105 -3.79 3.69 -6.53
N ASP A 106 -4.16 2.68 -7.33
CA ASP A 106 -5.45 2.01 -7.20
C ASP A 106 -5.58 1.37 -5.82
N ALA A 107 -6.80 1.34 -5.29
CA ALA A 107 -7.05 0.61 -4.05
C ALA A 107 -7.23 -0.85 -4.40
N VAL A 108 -6.56 -1.71 -3.66
CA VAL A 108 -6.62 -3.15 -3.81
C VAL A 108 -7.43 -3.71 -2.65
N GLN A 109 -8.49 -4.44 -2.96
CA GLN A 109 -9.30 -5.13 -1.95
C GLN A 109 -8.47 -6.22 -1.29
N ILE A 110 -8.53 -6.25 0.04
CA ILE A 110 -7.92 -7.29 0.87
C ILE A 110 -9.06 -8.02 1.57
N SER A 111 -9.33 -9.24 1.13
CA SER A 111 -10.40 -10.09 1.65
C SER A 111 -10.07 -11.56 1.48
N ASN A 112 -10.54 -12.41 2.38
CA ASN A 112 -10.36 -13.86 2.29
C ASN A 112 -11.68 -14.61 2.03
N SER A 113 -11.57 -15.88 1.67
CA SER A 113 -12.71 -16.75 1.40
C SER A 113 -13.57 -17.01 2.64
N GLU A 114 -12.98 -16.95 3.83
CA GLU A 114 -13.67 -17.18 5.09
C GLU A 114 -14.56 -15.99 5.50
N GLY A 115 -14.40 -14.83 4.84
CA GLY A 115 -15.11 -13.59 5.17
C GLY A 115 -14.66 -12.96 6.50
N THR A 116 -13.54 -13.41 7.07
CA THR A 116 -13.00 -12.89 8.33
C THR A 116 -12.13 -11.66 8.13
N VAL A 117 -11.69 -11.37 6.90
CA VAL A 117 -10.92 -10.17 6.55
C VAL A 117 -11.67 -9.41 5.47
N ASN A 118 -11.77 -8.10 5.64
CA ASN A 118 -12.24 -7.21 4.59
C ASN A 118 -11.57 -5.84 4.68
N GLY A 119 -11.37 -5.18 3.55
CA GLY A 119 -10.84 -3.83 3.49
C GLY A 119 -9.99 -3.57 2.27
N PHE A 120 -9.12 -2.58 2.36
CA PHE A 120 -8.27 -2.21 1.24
C PHE A 120 -6.88 -1.76 1.66
N PHE A 121 -5.95 -1.95 0.73
CA PHE A 121 -4.62 -1.38 0.75
C PHE A 121 -4.47 -0.41 -0.42
N ARG A 122 -3.67 0.65 -0.23
CA ARG A 122 -3.33 1.59 -1.29
C ARG A 122 -1.97 2.23 -1.07
N LEU A 123 -1.21 2.40 -2.14
CA LEU A 123 0.07 3.08 -2.12
C LEU A 123 -0.06 4.51 -2.66
N GLN A 124 0.47 5.49 -1.94
CA GLN A 124 0.60 6.87 -2.40
C GLN A 124 2.07 7.18 -2.67
N ARG A 125 2.39 7.59 -3.90
CA ARG A 125 3.75 7.97 -4.30
C ARG A 125 3.83 9.49 -4.47
N GLY A 126 4.46 10.18 -3.51
CA GLY A 126 4.87 11.58 -3.66
C GLY A 126 6.38 11.71 -3.50
N ASN A 127 6.84 12.78 -2.84
CA ASN A 127 8.24 12.88 -2.36
C ASN A 127 8.60 11.77 -1.36
N LEU A 128 7.58 11.21 -0.73
CA LEU A 128 7.64 10.08 0.18
C LEU A 128 6.59 9.06 -0.24
N ILE A 129 6.84 7.80 0.10
CA ILE A 129 5.84 6.74 -0.05
C ILE A 129 4.98 6.71 1.21
N HIS A 130 3.67 6.67 1.02
CA HIS A 130 2.73 6.39 2.10
C HIS A 130 1.91 5.16 1.75
N MET A 131 1.66 4.34 2.75
CA MET A 131 0.60 3.33 2.68
C MET A 131 -0.68 3.92 3.28
N VAL A 132 -1.80 3.53 2.71
CA VAL A 132 -3.15 3.79 3.23
C VAL A 132 -3.82 2.44 3.37
N VAL A 133 -4.21 2.09 4.59
CA VAL A 133 -4.80 0.80 4.94
C VAL A 133 -6.05 1.06 5.77
N ASP A 134 -7.15 0.41 5.42
CA ASP A 134 -8.36 0.36 6.22
C ASP A 134 -8.90 -1.06 6.12
N ILE A 135 -8.59 -1.88 7.13
CA ILE A 135 -8.86 -3.31 7.17
C ILE A 135 -9.57 -3.66 8.47
N GLU A 136 -10.57 -4.52 8.35
CA GLU A 136 -11.29 -5.12 9.45
C GLU A 136 -11.03 -6.62 9.51
N TYR A 137 -10.78 -7.12 10.71
CA TYR A 137 -10.70 -8.53 11.04
C TYR A 137 -11.88 -8.91 11.94
N ALA A 138 -12.68 -9.87 11.51
CA ALA A 138 -13.80 -10.44 12.24
C ALA A 138 -13.62 -11.97 12.29
N PRO A 139 -13.00 -12.53 13.36
CA PRO A 139 -12.78 -13.98 13.47
C PRO A 139 -14.09 -14.78 13.47
N GLU A 140 -15.18 -14.11 13.83
CA GLU A 140 -16.52 -14.65 13.95
C GLU A 140 -17.47 -13.88 13.00
N PRO A 141 -17.48 -14.21 11.69
CA PRO A 141 -18.11 -13.39 10.64
C PRO A 141 -19.63 -13.64 10.52
N TYR A 142 -20.32 -13.79 11.66
CA TYR A 142 -21.78 -13.90 11.71
C TYR A 142 -22.40 -12.56 12.15
N ALA A 143 -23.73 -12.42 11.99
CA ALA A 143 -24.44 -11.20 12.35
C ALA A 143 -24.27 -10.89 13.86
N GLY A 144 -23.69 -9.72 14.17
CA GLY A 144 -23.39 -9.30 15.54
C GLY A 144 -21.99 -9.65 16.04
N GLY A 145 -21.14 -10.28 15.21
CA GLY A 145 -19.72 -10.43 15.50
C GLY A 145 -18.98 -9.10 15.60
N VAL A 146 -17.89 -9.07 16.36
CA VAL A 146 -17.08 -7.87 16.56
C VAL A 146 -16.07 -7.73 15.41
N PHE A 147 -15.99 -6.52 14.86
CA PHE A 147 -14.96 -6.11 13.91
C PHE A 147 -13.81 -5.46 14.66
N TYR A 148 -12.60 -5.95 14.43
CA TYR A 148 -11.36 -5.30 14.84
C TYR A 148 -10.82 -4.50 13.67
N ARG A 149 -10.71 -3.18 13.82
CA ARG A 149 -10.38 -2.29 12.69
C ARG A 149 -9.00 -1.66 12.84
N LEU A 150 -8.21 -1.79 11.78
CA LEU A 150 -6.95 -1.07 11.58
C LEU A 150 -7.13 -0.06 10.44
N ASN A 151 -7.11 1.23 10.78
CA ASN A 151 -7.17 2.33 9.82
C ASN A 151 -5.94 3.22 9.97
N GLU A 152 -5.02 3.13 9.02
CA GLU A 152 -3.77 3.88 9.04
C GLU A 152 -3.45 4.55 7.71
N LYS A 153 -2.89 5.76 7.81
CA LYS A 153 -2.15 6.41 6.74
C LYS A 153 -0.78 6.83 7.28
N ARG A 154 0.28 6.16 6.85
CA ARG A 154 1.63 6.43 7.36
C ARG A 154 2.69 6.40 6.27
N ARG A 155 3.78 7.11 6.53
CA ARG A 155 4.98 7.06 5.70
C ARG A 155 5.58 5.68 5.79
N PHE A 156 6.05 5.18 4.65
CA PHE A 156 6.64 3.87 4.48
C PHE A 156 8.04 4.00 3.87
N LYS A 157 8.98 3.18 4.34
CA LYS A 157 10.32 3.06 3.74
C LYS A 157 10.36 1.80 2.87
N LEU A 158 10.74 1.97 1.61
CA LEU A 158 10.82 0.86 0.67
C LEU A 158 11.89 -0.15 1.10
N ASN A 159 11.67 -1.42 0.75
CA ASN A 159 12.55 -2.57 1.04
C ASN A 159 12.74 -2.87 2.54
N GLU A 160 11.88 -2.33 3.41
CA GLU A 160 11.82 -2.67 4.83
C GLU A 160 10.48 -3.35 5.14
N THR A 161 10.48 -4.22 6.15
CA THR A 161 9.25 -4.77 6.73
C THR A 161 8.72 -3.79 7.77
N HIS A 162 7.46 -3.39 7.63
CA HIS A 162 6.77 -2.54 8.60
C HIS A 162 5.66 -3.32 9.29
N TYR A 163 5.45 -3.00 10.57
CA TYR A 163 4.36 -3.54 11.35
C TYR A 163 3.26 -2.48 11.51
N LEU A 164 2.01 -2.88 11.30
CA LEU A 164 0.81 -2.14 11.68
C LEU A 164 0.05 -2.98 12.70
N ASP A 165 -0.25 -2.37 13.85
CA ASP A 165 -0.53 -3.12 15.07
C ASP A 165 -1.95 -2.82 15.50
N HIS A 166 -2.73 -3.86 15.75
CA HIS A 166 -3.99 -3.80 16.47
C HIS A 166 -3.94 -4.82 17.62
N PRO A 167 -4.55 -4.58 18.79
CA PRO A 167 -4.43 -5.51 19.93
C PRO A 167 -4.88 -6.94 19.64
N LYS A 168 -5.73 -7.14 18.63
CA LYS A 168 -6.30 -8.43 18.22
C LYS A 168 -5.74 -9.01 16.92
N PHE A 169 -5.06 -8.21 16.10
CA PHE A 169 -4.44 -8.67 14.86
C PHE A 169 -3.36 -7.69 14.41
N GLY A 170 -2.50 -8.11 13.51
CA GLY A 170 -1.41 -7.30 12.99
C GLY A 170 -1.24 -7.48 11.50
N ILE A 171 -0.52 -6.53 10.89
CA ILE A 171 -0.13 -6.58 9.48
C ILE A 171 1.36 -6.40 9.37
N LEU A 172 2.07 -7.38 8.81
CA LEU A 172 3.38 -7.15 8.22
C LEU A 172 3.18 -6.65 6.79
N ALA A 173 3.81 -5.52 6.47
CA ALA A 173 3.76 -4.93 5.15
C ALA A 173 5.17 -4.70 4.62
N ARG A 174 5.40 -5.11 3.37
CA ARG A 174 6.62 -4.80 2.62
C ARG A 174 6.28 -4.27 1.24
N VAL A 175 6.94 -3.18 0.86
CA VAL A 175 6.82 -2.59 -0.46
C VAL A 175 8.23 -2.38 -1.03
N SER A 176 8.47 -2.93 -2.21
CA SER A 176 9.76 -2.88 -2.90
C SER A 176 9.55 -2.39 -4.34
N PRO A 177 10.41 -1.51 -4.89
CA PRO A 177 10.35 -1.23 -6.32
C PRO A 177 10.75 -2.48 -7.10
N VAL A 178 10.01 -2.79 -8.18
CA VAL A 178 10.44 -3.82 -9.13
C VAL A 178 11.75 -3.37 -9.76
N LYS A 179 12.79 -4.21 -9.67
CA LYS A 179 14.06 -3.96 -10.35
C LYS A 179 13.86 -4.20 -11.85
N PRO A 180 14.46 -3.38 -12.73
CA PRO A 180 14.53 -3.74 -14.14
C PRO A 180 15.23 -5.09 -14.27
N GLU A 181 14.69 -6.00 -15.08
CA GLU A 181 15.45 -7.18 -15.52
C GLU A 181 16.76 -6.69 -16.15
N GLN A 182 17.88 -7.27 -15.72
CA GLN A 182 19.20 -6.98 -16.26
C GLN A 182 19.48 -7.81 -17.51
#